data_AF-A0A126V1G6-F1
#
_entry.id   AF-A0A126V1G6-F1
#
_cell.length_a   1.000
_cell.length_b   1.000
_cell.length_c   1.000
_cell.angle_alpha   90.00
_cell.angle_beta   90.00
_cell.angle_gamma   90.00
#
_symmetry.space_group_name_H-M   'P 1'
#
loop_
_entity.id
_entity.type
_entity.pdbx_description
1 polymer ?
#
loop_
_entity_poly.entity_id
_entity_poly.type
_entity_poly.pdbx_seq_one_letter_code
_entity_poly.pdbx_strand_id
1 'polypeptide(L)'
;MNRFFVQLVFLVSSATCAITASANDLTGTSWRLVEIQSMDDSVDVPEDTTKYTLEFLTDSMAAMQADCNRGSGEWTSDSPSELRFGIIASTQAMCPSGSLPDKYLAQLERVRSYRMKDESLFLATMADGAIIEFAPLKDTSATATVLGEELSTTDADELQKTIVSRLFDQYAAERGIEATTVEIDTFLKKMRQSEAEVGTSKRDTLTPEATAEIETMESGKAIGLIRQWKINKALYEQYSGRIIYQQSGLEPIDAYLQFLKQRQSEGGFAIHNQAMEEGFWTSFTDASLHEFLEPGSSEEADAFSVPPWDQEQ
;
A
#
# COMPACT_ATOMS: atom_id res chain seq x y z
N MET A 1 -7.94 69.07 25.86
CA MET A 1 -6.83 68.26 26.42
C MET A 1 -7.42 67.20 27.33
N ASN A 2 -7.70 66.00 26.83
CA ASN A 2 -7.49 64.74 27.55
C ASN A 2 -7.82 63.52 26.67
N ARG A 3 -6.75 62.75 26.47
CA ARG A 3 -6.54 61.44 25.87
C ARG A 3 -7.68 60.42 26.04
N PHE A 4 -8.16 59.87 24.93
CA PHE A 4 -8.83 58.56 24.91
C PHE A 4 -7.81 57.47 24.57
N PHE A 5 -7.70 56.49 25.47
CA PHE A 5 -6.94 55.25 25.29
C PHE A 5 -7.91 54.23 24.69
N VAL A 6 -7.65 53.71 23.48
CA VAL A 6 -8.38 52.57 22.93
C VAL A 6 -7.40 51.40 22.92
N GLN A 7 -7.63 50.43 23.81
CA GLN A 7 -6.93 49.15 23.79
C GLN A 7 -7.44 48.33 22.60
N LEU A 8 -6.51 47.95 21.73
CA LEU A 8 -6.73 47.05 20.62
C LEU A 8 -6.54 45.61 21.13
N VAL A 9 -7.63 44.85 21.25
CA VAL A 9 -7.57 43.42 21.55
C VAL A 9 -7.49 42.67 20.22
N PHE A 10 -6.31 42.14 19.88
CA PHE A 10 -6.16 41.18 18.79
C PHE A 10 -6.53 39.78 19.31
N LEU A 11 -7.70 39.29 18.91
CA LEU A 11 -8.04 37.87 19.01
C LEU A 11 -7.31 37.12 17.88
N VAL A 12 -6.20 36.46 18.20
CA VAL A 12 -5.57 35.48 17.32
C VAL A 12 -6.32 34.16 17.50
N SER A 13 -7.31 33.92 16.64
CA SER A 13 -7.95 32.61 16.54
C SER A 13 -6.99 31.65 15.84
N SER A 14 -6.29 30.84 16.62
CA SER A 14 -5.50 29.71 16.08
C SER A 14 -6.48 28.56 15.85
N ALA A 15 -6.96 28.42 14.61
CA ALA A 15 -7.71 27.25 14.19
C ALA A 15 -6.71 26.10 13.97
N THR A 16 -6.49 25.30 15.01
CA THR A 16 -5.78 24.02 14.89
C THR A 16 -6.73 23.05 14.18
N CYS A 17 -6.35 22.59 12.99
CA CYS A 17 -7.03 21.52 12.29
C CYS A 17 -6.80 20.23 13.09
N ALA A 18 -7.79 19.82 13.89
CA ALA A 18 -7.79 18.50 14.48
C ALA A 18 -8.22 17.51 13.40
N ILE A 19 -7.27 16.71 12.91
CA ILE A 19 -7.56 15.55 12.06
C ILE A 19 -8.38 14.58 12.92
N THR A 20 -9.66 14.48 12.64
CA THR A 20 -10.56 13.52 13.28
C THR A 20 -10.28 12.14 12.73
N ALA A 21 -9.51 11.35 13.47
CA ALA A 21 -9.29 9.94 13.21
C ALA A 21 -10.62 9.18 13.32
N SER A 22 -11.02 8.48 12.26
CA SER A 22 -12.32 7.77 12.18
C SER A 22 -12.12 6.29 12.54
N ALA A 23 -13.21 5.55 12.81
CA ALA A 23 -13.19 4.10 13.05
C ALA A 23 -12.37 3.30 12.01
N ASN A 24 -12.25 3.82 10.79
CA ASN A 24 -11.46 3.24 9.72
C ASN A 24 -9.95 3.16 10.00
N ASP A 25 -9.42 3.95 10.95
CA ASP A 25 -7.97 4.08 11.11
C ASP A 25 -7.35 2.96 11.96
N LEU A 26 -8.18 2.18 12.66
CA LEU A 26 -7.75 1.00 13.41
C LEU A 26 -7.94 -0.29 12.60
N THR A 27 -8.93 -0.35 11.72
CA THR A 27 -9.21 -1.55 10.92
C THR A 27 -7.99 -1.97 10.10
N GLY A 28 -7.61 -3.24 10.18
CA GLY A 28 -6.45 -3.82 9.51
C GLY A 28 -5.11 -3.55 10.20
N THR A 29 -5.10 -2.94 11.39
CA THR A 29 -3.85 -2.62 12.11
C THR A 29 -3.50 -3.66 13.17
N SER A 30 -2.20 -3.85 13.39
CA SER A 30 -1.65 -4.78 14.40
C SER A 30 -0.69 -4.06 15.35
N TRP A 31 -0.75 -4.45 16.62
CA TRP A 31 -0.13 -3.73 17.73
C TRP A 31 0.53 -4.70 18.70
N ARG A 32 1.67 -4.29 19.26
CA ARG A 32 2.41 -5.03 20.29
C ARG A 32 2.37 -4.25 21.60
N LEU A 33 1.99 -4.91 22.69
CA LEU A 33 1.93 -4.29 24.00
C LEU A 33 3.33 -3.78 24.41
N VAL A 34 3.41 -2.52 24.82
CA VAL A 34 4.61 -1.92 25.43
C VAL A 34 4.46 -1.99 26.93
N GLU A 35 3.40 -1.38 27.47
CA GLU A 35 3.15 -1.33 28.90
C GLU A 35 1.67 -1.07 29.24
N ILE A 36 1.32 -1.38 30.49
CA ILE A 36 0.06 -0.98 31.12
C ILE A 36 0.40 -0.09 32.31
N GLN A 37 0.09 1.19 32.22
CA GLN A 37 0.17 2.12 33.34
C GLN A 37 -1.19 2.23 34.01
N SER A 38 -1.29 1.88 35.29
CA SER A 38 -2.52 1.96 36.07
C SER A 38 -2.64 3.31 36.79
N MET A 39 -3.85 3.66 37.24
CA MET A 39 -4.12 4.92 37.96
C MET A 39 -3.31 5.12 39.25
N ASP A 40 -2.82 4.05 39.87
CA ASP A 40 -1.95 4.10 41.05
C ASP A 40 -0.46 4.28 40.72
N ASP A 41 -0.16 4.68 39.48
CA ASP A 41 1.18 4.83 38.92
C ASP A 41 1.98 3.51 38.82
N SER A 42 1.35 2.35 39.05
CA SER A 42 1.99 1.07 38.75
C SER A 42 2.11 0.87 37.23
N VAL A 43 3.29 0.39 36.81
CA VAL A 43 3.61 0.11 35.41
C VAL A 43 3.94 -1.37 35.27
N ASP A 44 3.21 -2.05 34.38
CA ASP A 44 3.42 -3.45 34.07
C ASP A 44 3.94 -3.57 32.64
N VAL A 45 5.18 -4.05 32.52
CA VAL A 45 5.86 -4.30 31.25
C VAL A 45 5.98 -5.81 31.07
N PRO A 46 5.50 -6.39 29.96
CA PRO A 46 5.74 -7.80 29.67
C PRO A 46 7.24 -8.11 29.62
N GLU A 47 7.66 -9.24 30.20
CA GLU A 47 9.04 -9.71 30.05
C GLU A 47 9.42 -9.96 28.57
N ASP A 48 8.44 -10.42 27.79
CA ASP A 48 8.53 -10.60 26.34
C ASP A 48 7.30 -9.98 25.66
N THR A 49 7.49 -8.77 25.13
CA THR A 49 6.43 -8.01 24.47
C THR A 49 5.92 -8.70 23.21
N THR A 50 6.70 -9.57 22.58
CA THR A 50 6.29 -10.27 21.34
C THR A 50 5.14 -11.25 21.55
N LYS A 51 4.86 -11.60 22.80
CA LYS A 51 3.76 -12.50 23.16
C LYS A 51 2.46 -11.79 23.52
N TYR A 52 2.40 -10.47 23.36
CA TYR A 52 1.22 -9.68 23.65
C TYR A 52 0.86 -8.82 22.45
N THR A 53 -0.17 -9.23 21.73
CA THR A 53 -0.60 -8.57 20.49
C THR A 53 -2.06 -8.21 20.53
N LEU A 54 -2.41 -7.17 19.76
CA LEU A 54 -3.77 -6.73 19.48
C LEU A 54 -3.87 -6.45 17.99
N GLU A 55 -4.78 -7.15 17.32
CA GLU A 55 -5.08 -6.97 15.90
C GLU A 55 -6.54 -6.57 15.74
N PHE A 56 -6.79 -5.53 14.95
CA PHE A 56 -8.12 -5.08 14.58
C PHE A 56 -8.41 -5.59 13.16
N LEU A 57 -9.26 -6.60 13.03
CA LEU A 57 -9.59 -7.26 11.77
C LEU A 57 -10.60 -6.45 10.93
N THR A 58 -10.69 -6.76 9.64
CA THR A 58 -11.55 -6.05 8.67
C THR A 58 -13.05 -6.30 8.85
N ASP A 59 -13.43 -7.32 9.61
CA ASP A 59 -14.81 -7.73 9.90
C ASP A 59 -15.32 -7.22 11.26
N SER A 60 -14.69 -6.18 11.82
CA SER A 60 -14.99 -5.62 13.15
C SER A 60 -14.74 -6.58 14.32
N MET A 61 -13.92 -7.61 14.11
CA MET A 61 -13.37 -8.44 15.16
C MET A 61 -11.99 -7.94 15.60
N ALA A 62 -11.64 -8.20 16.85
CA ALA A 62 -10.30 -8.03 17.38
C ALA A 62 -9.75 -9.40 17.79
N ALA A 63 -8.48 -9.64 17.49
CA ALA A 63 -7.75 -10.82 17.89
C ALA A 63 -6.60 -10.42 18.83
N MET A 64 -6.35 -11.25 19.84
CA MET A 64 -5.35 -10.96 20.87
C MET A 64 -4.49 -12.20 21.16
N GLN A 65 -3.17 -12.01 21.20
CA GLN A 65 -2.26 -12.93 21.87
C GLN A 65 -1.97 -12.38 23.27
N ALA A 66 -2.08 -13.24 24.29
CA ALA A 66 -1.87 -12.91 25.70
C ALA A 66 -0.96 -13.97 26.34
N ASP A 67 0.33 -13.90 26.03
CA ASP A 67 1.35 -14.91 26.30
C ASP A 67 0.96 -16.31 25.81
N CYS A 68 0.49 -17.18 26.69
CA CYS A 68 0.06 -18.53 26.35
C CYS A 68 -1.42 -18.61 25.95
N ASN A 69 -2.18 -17.52 26.15
CA ASN A 69 -3.60 -17.45 25.88
C ASN A 69 -3.91 -16.69 24.59
N ARG A 70 -5.03 -17.03 23.95
CA ARG A 70 -5.58 -16.30 22.81
C ARG A 70 -6.95 -15.76 23.15
N GLY A 71 -7.21 -14.52 22.76
CA GLY A 71 -8.47 -13.81 22.95
C GLY A 71 -9.06 -13.35 21.62
N SER A 72 -10.38 -13.19 21.59
CA SER A 72 -11.09 -12.55 20.48
C SER A 72 -12.40 -11.90 20.93
N GLY A 73 -12.80 -10.80 20.30
CA GLY A 73 -14.09 -10.16 20.55
C GLY A 73 -14.43 -9.12 19.49
N GLU A 74 -15.71 -8.73 19.39
CA GLU A 74 -16.12 -7.61 18.54
C GLU A 74 -15.54 -6.29 19.07
N TRP A 75 -15.34 -5.31 18.19
CA TRP A 75 -15.02 -3.94 18.58
C TRP A 75 -15.84 -2.91 17.81
N THR A 76 -16.09 -1.76 18.43
CA THR A 76 -16.81 -0.64 17.82
C THR A 76 -16.15 0.70 18.13
N SER A 77 -16.39 1.68 17.25
CA SER A 77 -15.92 3.07 17.37
C SER A 77 -17.00 4.01 16.84
N ASP A 78 -17.96 4.37 17.70
CA ASP A 78 -19.15 5.16 17.33
C ASP A 78 -18.83 6.64 17.03
N SER A 79 -17.69 7.13 17.51
CA SER A 79 -17.19 8.47 17.26
C SER A 79 -15.68 8.46 17.07
N PRO A 80 -15.09 9.48 16.41
CA PRO A 80 -13.65 9.64 16.38
C PRO A 80 -13.09 9.46 17.78
N SER A 81 -12.01 8.69 17.92
CA SER A 81 -11.31 8.53 19.19
C SER A 81 -12.05 7.76 20.31
N GLU A 82 -13.23 7.20 20.05
CA GLU A 82 -13.92 6.23 20.90
C GLU A 82 -13.56 4.80 20.49
N LEU A 83 -13.36 3.91 21.46
CA LEU A 83 -13.14 2.49 21.20
C LEU A 83 -13.78 1.66 22.29
N ARG A 84 -14.54 0.64 21.90
CA ARG A 84 -15.15 -0.34 22.81
C ARG A 84 -14.91 -1.73 22.30
N PHE A 85 -14.52 -2.62 23.20
CA PHE A 85 -14.57 -4.06 22.94
C PHE A 85 -15.87 -4.62 23.49
N GLY A 86 -16.44 -5.58 22.77
CA GLY A 86 -17.49 -6.47 23.26
C GLY A 86 -16.93 -7.46 24.29
N ILE A 87 -17.64 -8.59 24.47
CA ILE A 87 -17.15 -9.68 25.31
C ILE A 87 -15.91 -10.28 24.67
N ILE A 88 -14.82 -10.38 25.43
CA ILE A 88 -13.59 -11.04 24.95
C ILE A 88 -13.63 -12.50 25.40
N ALA A 89 -13.83 -13.40 24.43
CA ALA A 89 -13.66 -14.83 24.67
C ALA A 89 -12.17 -15.16 24.67
N SER A 90 -11.70 -15.97 25.63
CA SER A 90 -10.29 -16.38 25.69
C SER A 90 -10.10 -17.82 26.13
N THR A 91 -8.95 -18.39 25.76
CA THR A 91 -8.49 -19.67 26.33
C THR A 91 -8.07 -19.50 27.80
N GLN A 92 -8.01 -20.61 28.55
CA GLN A 92 -7.61 -20.61 29.96
C GLN A 92 -6.39 -21.51 30.20
N ALA A 93 -5.33 -21.28 29.44
CA ALA A 93 -4.04 -21.90 29.65
C ALA A 93 -3.32 -21.25 30.85
N MET A 94 -2.57 -22.06 31.58
CA MET A 94 -1.74 -21.60 32.69
C MET A 94 -0.43 -21.03 32.12
N CYS A 95 -0.32 -19.70 32.08
CA CYS A 95 0.88 -19.04 31.58
C CYS A 95 2.03 -19.09 32.60
N PRO A 96 3.29 -18.94 32.16
CA PRO A 96 4.45 -18.82 33.03
C PRO A 96 4.25 -17.76 34.14
N SER A 97 4.93 -17.97 35.27
CA SER A 97 4.96 -16.97 36.36
C SER A 97 5.54 -15.65 35.86
N GLY A 98 4.97 -14.52 36.27
CA GLY A 98 5.36 -13.18 35.81
C GLY A 98 4.64 -12.70 34.55
N SER A 99 3.87 -13.58 33.90
CA SER A 99 3.03 -13.25 32.75
C SER A 99 1.81 -12.39 33.14
N LEU A 100 1.34 -11.57 32.20
CA LEU A 100 0.24 -10.60 32.34
C LEU A 100 -1.07 -10.96 31.61
N PRO A 101 -1.45 -12.23 31.34
CA PRO A 101 -2.54 -12.54 30.42
C PRO A 101 -3.89 -12.03 30.92
N ASP A 102 -4.18 -12.26 32.21
CA ASP A 102 -5.45 -11.88 32.82
C ASP A 102 -5.57 -10.36 32.93
N LYS A 103 -4.48 -9.68 33.31
CA LYS A 103 -4.43 -8.22 33.42
C LYS A 103 -4.62 -7.57 32.07
N TYR A 104 -3.93 -8.05 31.04
CA TYR A 104 -4.02 -7.54 29.68
C TYR A 104 -5.44 -7.65 29.12
N LEU A 105 -6.04 -8.85 29.14
CA LEU A 105 -7.37 -9.09 28.59
C LEU A 105 -8.46 -8.33 29.37
N ALA A 106 -8.38 -8.28 30.71
CA ALA A 106 -9.36 -7.58 31.53
C ALA A 106 -9.33 -6.04 31.33
N GLN A 107 -8.17 -5.46 31.01
CA GLN A 107 -8.08 -4.02 30.72
C GLN A 107 -8.70 -3.67 29.37
N LEU A 108 -8.58 -4.55 28.36
CA LEU A 108 -9.19 -4.33 27.04
C LEU A 108 -10.72 -4.19 27.12
N GLU A 109 -11.41 -5.01 27.90
CA GLU A 109 -12.88 -4.90 28.10
C GLU A 109 -13.30 -3.53 28.71
N ARG A 110 -12.37 -2.85 29.37
CA ARG A 110 -12.60 -1.56 30.04
C ARG A 110 -12.24 -0.36 29.16
N VAL A 111 -11.65 -0.55 27.98
CA VAL A 111 -11.28 0.53 27.05
C VAL A 111 -12.50 1.35 26.62
N ARG A 112 -12.34 2.68 26.59
CA ARG A 112 -13.39 3.61 26.16
C ARG A 112 -12.92 4.60 25.10
N SER A 113 -11.62 4.82 24.99
CA SER A 113 -11.07 5.73 24.00
C SER A 113 -9.68 5.28 23.58
N TYR A 114 -9.27 5.76 22.41
CA TYR A 114 -7.93 5.53 21.89
C TYR A 114 -7.33 6.83 21.35
N ARG A 115 -6.01 6.90 21.30
CA ARG A 115 -5.26 7.95 20.61
C ARG A 115 -4.07 7.32 19.91
N MET A 116 -3.81 7.76 18.69
CA MET A 116 -2.54 7.47 18.01
C MET A 116 -1.64 8.69 18.13
N LYS A 117 -0.40 8.47 18.57
CA LYS A 117 0.61 9.53 18.72
C LYS A 117 1.99 8.92 18.54
N ASP A 118 2.85 9.58 17.77
CA ASP A 118 4.24 9.15 17.55
C ASP A 118 4.32 7.66 17.11
N GLU A 119 3.48 7.28 16.14
CA GLU A 119 3.25 5.91 15.63
C GLU A 119 2.68 4.89 16.63
N SER A 120 2.53 5.25 17.90
CA SER A 120 2.05 4.37 18.97
C SER A 120 0.55 4.51 19.19
N LEU A 121 -0.08 3.43 19.63
CA LEU A 121 -1.48 3.39 20.01
C LEU A 121 -1.59 3.43 21.53
N PHE A 122 -2.38 4.38 22.03
CA PHE A 122 -2.69 4.51 23.45
C PHE A 122 -4.18 4.21 23.64
N LEU A 123 -4.49 3.23 24.48
CA LEU A 123 -5.86 2.92 24.89
C LEU A 123 -6.10 3.43 26.31
N ALA A 124 -7.17 4.17 26.52
CA ALA A 124 -7.58 4.62 27.85
C ALA A 124 -8.83 3.87 28.32
N THR A 125 -8.79 3.41 29.56
CA THR A 125 -9.89 2.66 30.17
C THR A 125 -10.89 3.58 30.88
N MET A 126 -12.05 3.03 31.25
CA MET A 126 -13.08 3.76 31.99
C MET A 126 -12.53 4.46 33.23
N ALA A 127 -12.87 5.75 33.38
CA ALA A 127 -12.44 6.62 34.46
C ALA A 127 -10.90 6.76 34.59
N ASP A 128 -10.19 6.67 33.46
CA ASP A 128 -8.73 6.74 33.37
C ASP A 128 -8.05 5.73 34.32
N GLY A 129 -8.66 4.56 34.49
CA GLY A 129 -8.17 3.50 35.39
C GLY A 129 -6.83 2.90 34.94
N ALA A 130 -6.52 3.02 33.66
CA ALA A 130 -5.25 2.63 33.04
C ALA A 130 -5.09 3.27 31.66
N ILE A 131 -3.84 3.51 31.28
CA ILE A 131 -3.38 3.77 29.92
C ILE A 131 -2.58 2.55 29.46
N ILE A 132 -2.96 2.00 28.31
CA ILE A 132 -2.27 0.86 27.68
C ILE A 132 -1.53 1.40 26.47
N GLU A 133 -0.22 1.30 26.46
CA GLU A 133 0.60 1.69 25.33
C GLU A 133 0.92 0.48 24.46
N PHE A 134 0.75 0.66 23.16
CA PHE A 134 1.18 -0.28 22.15
C PHE A 134 2.10 0.41 21.17
N ALA A 135 3.20 -0.27 20.85
CA ALA A 135 3.96 0.02 19.66
C ALA A 135 3.23 -0.62 18.48
N PRO A 136 3.32 -0.02 17.27
CA PRO A 136 2.85 -0.71 16.09
C PRO A 136 3.59 -2.04 16.05
N LEU A 137 2.82 -3.11 15.85
CA LEU A 137 3.38 -4.33 15.30
C LEU A 137 3.58 -3.96 13.83
N LYS A 138 4.58 -3.08 13.59
CA LYS A 138 5.26 -3.04 12.32
C LYS A 138 5.56 -4.51 12.12
N ASP A 139 5.05 -5.09 11.04
CA ASP A 139 5.67 -6.27 10.52
C ASP A 139 7.15 -5.89 10.36
N THR A 140 7.96 -6.18 11.38
CA THR A 140 9.41 -6.10 11.33
C THR A 140 9.96 -7.32 10.58
N SER A 141 9.09 -8.08 9.90
CA SER A 141 9.44 -8.80 8.69
C SER A 141 8.91 -7.99 7.53
N ALA A 142 9.72 -7.72 6.51
CA ALA A 142 9.26 -7.16 5.25
C ALA A 142 7.83 -7.63 4.86
N THR A 143 6.98 -6.74 4.36
CA THR A 143 5.69 -7.13 3.75
C THR A 143 5.93 -8.09 2.59
N ALA A 144 7.05 -7.89 1.88
CA ALA A 144 7.55 -8.81 0.88
C ALA A 144 9.08 -8.81 0.81
N THR A 145 9.64 -9.90 0.29
CA THR A 145 11.01 -9.93 -0.22
C THR A 145 10.94 -9.99 -1.73
N VAL A 146 11.71 -9.18 -2.46
CA VAL A 146 11.79 -9.22 -3.93
C VAL A 146 13.23 -9.10 -4.36
N LEU A 147 13.72 -10.08 -5.12
CA LEU A 147 15.12 -10.19 -5.55
C LEU A 147 16.14 -10.15 -4.40
N GLY A 148 15.74 -10.68 -3.23
CA GLY A 148 16.57 -10.71 -2.03
C GLY A 148 16.56 -9.40 -1.21
N GLU A 149 15.82 -8.39 -1.62
CA GLU A 149 15.64 -7.15 -0.88
C GLU A 149 14.30 -7.14 -0.13
N GLU A 150 14.32 -6.62 1.10
CA GLU A 150 13.13 -6.43 1.91
C GLU A 150 12.34 -5.19 1.47
N LEU A 151 11.02 -5.34 1.36
CA LEU A 151 10.06 -4.29 1.07
C LEU A 151 9.03 -4.22 2.20
N SER A 152 8.99 -3.08 2.89
CA SER A 152 8.01 -2.78 3.93
C SER A 152 7.07 -1.68 3.45
N THR A 153 5.80 -2.01 3.26
CA THR A 153 4.73 -1.06 2.95
C THR A 153 3.41 -1.53 3.54
N THR A 154 2.54 -0.57 3.84
CA THR A 154 1.14 -0.80 4.23
C THR A 154 0.16 -0.58 3.07
N ASP A 155 0.67 -0.21 1.88
CA ASP A 155 -0.11 0.03 0.67
C ASP A 155 0.03 -1.15 -0.30
N ALA A 156 -1.08 -1.84 -0.56
CA ALA A 156 -1.12 -2.99 -1.46
C ALA A 156 -0.81 -2.64 -2.92
N ASP A 157 -1.19 -1.44 -3.38
CA ASP A 157 -0.89 -0.97 -4.74
C ASP A 157 0.60 -0.66 -4.88
N GLU A 158 1.21 -0.04 -3.87
CA GLU A 158 2.65 0.19 -3.83
C GLU A 158 3.43 -1.13 -3.82
N LEU A 159 2.97 -2.09 -3.02
CA LEU A 159 3.54 -3.44 -2.97
C LEU A 159 3.53 -4.09 -4.36
N GLN A 160 2.36 -4.13 -5.00
CA GLN A 160 2.20 -4.73 -6.32
C GLN A 160 3.06 -4.04 -7.36
N LYS A 161 3.01 -2.69 -7.45
CA LYS A 161 3.80 -1.91 -8.41
C LYS A 161 5.29 -2.16 -8.23
N THR A 162 5.77 -2.19 -7.00
CA THR A 162 7.20 -2.39 -6.71
C THR A 162 7.67 -3.78 -7.08
N ILE A 163 6.93 -4.82 -6.70
CA ILE A 163 7.27 -6.21 -7.04
C ILE A 163 7.26 -6.41 -8.55
N VAL A 164 6.19 -6.01 -9.22
CA VAL A 164 6.04 -6.19 -10.68
C VAL A 164 7.12 -5.42 -11.43
N SER A 165 7.37 -4.15 -11.09
CA SER A 165 8.41 -3.33 -11.75
C SER A 165 9.78 -3.98 -11.63
N ARG A 166 10.20 -4.41 -10.42
CA ARG A 166 11.52 -5.01 -10.21
C ARG A 166 11.68 -6.34 -10.96
N LEU A 167 10.63 -7.17 -10.98
CA LEU A 167 10.66 -8.44 -11.70
C LEU A 167 10.68 -8.22 -13.23
N PHE A 168 9.98 -7.21 -13.73
CA PHE A 168 10.02 -6.82 -15.14
C PHE A 168 11.38 -6.23 -15.52
N ASP A 169 11.99 -5.46 -14.64
CA ASP A 169 13.34 -4.93 -14.84
C ASP A 169 14.37 -6.06 -14.96
N GLN A 170 14.31 -7.04 -14.06
CA GLN A 170 15.15 -8.23 -14.14
C GLN A 170 14.87 -9.04 -15.41
N TYR A 171 13.60 -9.27 -15.74
CA TYR A 171 13.19 -10.01 -16.94
C TYR A 171 13.70 -9.36 -18.23
N ALA A 172 13.61 -8.04 -18.31
CA ALA A 172 14.12 -7.25 -19.43
C ALA A 172 15.64 -7.35 -19.53
N ALA A 173 16.35 -7.21 -18.41
CA ALA A 173 17.81 -7.32 -18.37
C ALA A 173 18.31 -8.71 -18.80
N GLU A 174 17.66 -9.79 -18.36
CA GLU A 174 17.97 -11.17 -18.76
C GLU A 174 17.86 -11.41 -20.28
N ARG A 175 17.02 -10.62 -20.96
CA ARG A 175 16.70 -10.78 -22.40
C ARG A 175 17.25 -9.67 -23.28
N GLY A 176 17.96 -8.69 -22.70
CA GLY A 176 18.41 -7.50 -23.42
C GLY A 176 17.27 -6.68 -24.02
N ILE A 177 16.12 -6.62 -23.33
CA ILE A 177 14.97 -5.83 -23.77
C ILE A 177 15.21 -4.37 -23.37
N GLU A 178 15.63 -3.58 -24.35
CA GLU A 178 15.89 -2.15 -24.19
C GLU A 178 15.23 -1.34 -25.32
N ALA A 179 14.94 -0.06 -25.05
CA ALA A 179 14.52 0.88 -26.07
C ALA A 179 15.74 1.38 -26.84
N THR A 180 15.79 1.11 -28.15
CA THR A 180 16.88 1.58 -29.01
C THR A 180 16.68 3.05 -29.38
N THR A 181 17.76 3.76 -29.69
CA THR A 181 17.69 5.16 -30.15
C THR A 181 16.77 5.33 -31.35
N VAL A 182 16.77 4.36 -32.29
CA VAL A 182 15.91 4.40 -33.47
C VAL A 182 14.42 4.27 -33.10
N GLU A 183 14.08 3.37 -32.17
CA GLU A 183 12.70 3.24 -31.68
C GLU A 183 12.25 4.52 -30.95
N ILE A 184 13.12 5.08 -30.10
CA ILE A 184 12.84 6.32 -29.35
C ILE A 184 12.60 7.48 -30.32
N ASP A 185 13.47 7.69 -31.29
CA ASP A 185 13.34 8.76 -32.28
C ASP A 185 12.06 8.61 -33.11
N THR A 186 11.72 7.38 -33.49
CA THR A 186 10.50 7.07 -34.27
C THR A 186 9.24 7.33 -33.44
N PHE A 187 9.23 6.89 -32.19
CA PHE A 187 8.15 7.11 -31.25
C PHE A 187 7.92 8.61 -31.01
N LEU A 188 8.97 9.36 -30.67
CA LEU A 188 8.91 10.79 -30.40
C LEU A 188 8.44 11.57 -31.63
N LYS A 189 8.90 11.19 -32.83
CA LYS A 189 8.43 11.80 -34.08
C LYS A 189 6.92 11.65 -34.24
N LYS A 190 6.39 10.44 -34.06
CA LYS A 190 4.95 10.18 -34.17
C LYS A 190 4.13 10.90 -33.11
N MET A 191 4.60 10.88 -31.86
CA MET A 191 3.93 11.58 -30.76
C MET A 191 3.80 13.08 -31.05
N ARG A 192 4.89 13.71 -31.51
CA ARG A 192 4.90 15.14 -31.88
C ARG A 192 4.02 15.45 -33.10
N GLN A 193 3.94 14.54 -34.08
CA GLN A 193 3.03 14.69 -35.22
C GLN A 193 1.56 14.67 -34.77
N SER A 194 1.19 13.72 -33.92
CA SER A 194 -0.17 13.64 -33.35
C SER A 194 -0.54 14.88 -32.53
N GLU A 195 0.36 15.39 -31.70
CA GLU A 195 0.13 16.62 -30.93
C GLU A 195 -0.05 17.87 -31.81
N ALA A 196 0.69 17.93 -32.94
CA ALA A 196 0.57 19.02 -33.90
C ALA A 196 -0.80 19.03 -34.58
N GLU A 197 -1.36 17.85 -34.87
CA GLU A 197 -2.71 17.70 -35.45
C GLU A 197 -3.82 18.11 -34.48
N VAL A 198 -3.62 17.88 -33.17
CA VAL A 198 -4.54 18.30 -32.09
C VAL A 198 -4.38 19.80 -31.73
N GLY A 199 -3.41 20.50 -32.33
CA GLY A 199 -3.29 21.97 -32.27
C GLY A 199 -2.72 22.53 -30.97
N THR A 200 -1.92 21.78 -30.22
CA THR A 200 -1.44 22.14 -28.87
C THR A 200 0.08 22.34 -28.73
N SER A 201 0.80 22.75 -29.78
CA SER A 201 2.24 23.03 -29.60
C SER A 201 2.49 24.39 -28.94
N LYS A 202 2.60 24.40 -27.60
CA LYS A 202 3.13 25.54 -26.82
C LYS A 202 4.66 25.67 -26.92
N ARG A 203 5.34 24.73 -27.59
CA ARG A 203 6.81 24.62 -27.64
C ARG A 203 7.50 25.85 -28.21
N ASP A 204 6.90 26.51 -29.20
CA ASP A 204 7.50 27.68 -29.86
C ASP A 204 7.61 28.92 -28.95
N THR A 205 6.97 28.88 -27.78
CA THR A 205 6.95 29.99 -26.80
C THR A 205 7.83 29.75 -25.58
N LEU A 206 8.51 28.61 -25.51
CA LEU A 206 9.30 28.20 -24.35
C LEU A 206 10.75 28.68 -24.43
N THR A 207 11.40 28.79 -23.27
CA THR A 207 12.84 29.05 -23.19
C THR A 207 13.62 27.78 -23.61
N PRO A 208 14.88 27.91 -24.06
CA PRO A 208 15.70 26.75 -24.41
C PRO A 208 15.84 25.73 -23.27
N GLU A 209 15.89 26.21 -22.02
CA GLU A 209 15.97 25.36 -20.82
C GLU A 209 14.68 24.56 -20.62
N ALA A 210 13.51 25.21 -20.68
CA ALA A 210 12.22 24.53 -20.56
C ALA A 210 11.99 23.54 -21.70
N THR A 211 12.46 23.86 -22.92
CA THR A 211 12.42 22.93 -24.05
C THR A 211 13.27 21.69 -23.78
N ALA A 212 14.50 21.84 -23.29
CA ALA A 212 15.39 20.72 -22.99
C ALA A 212 14.84 19.81 -21.86
N GLU A 213 14.20 20.40 -20.85
CA GLU A 213 13.54 19.64 -19.78
C GLU A 213 12.37 18.80 -20.33
N ILE A 214 11.52 19.40 -21.17
CA ILE A 214 10.42 18.69 -21.83
C ILE A 214 10.96 17.56 -22.72
N GLU A 215 12.00 17.81 -23.51
CA GLU A 215 12.62 16.77 -24.35
C GLU A 215 13.17 15.61 -23.51
N THR A 216 13.73 15.89 -22.34
CA THR A 216 14.20 14.86 -21.39
C THR A 216 13.03 14.04 -20.85
N MET A 217 11.95 14.69 -20.43
CA MET A 217 10.73 14.02 -19.95
C MET A 217 10.08 13.17 -21.03
N GLU A 218 9.96 13.70 -22.25
CA GLU A 218 9.43 12.98 -23.42
C GLU A 218 10.28 11.74 -23.73
N SER A 219 11.60 11.89 -23.71
CA SER A 219 12.53 10.77 -23.96
C SER A 219 12.39 9.70 -22.88
N GLY A 220 12.30 10.08 -21.61
CA GLY A 220 12.06 9.14 -20.51
C GLY A 220 10.73 8.39 -20.66
N LYS A 221 9.66 9.11 -21.04
CA LYS A 221 8.35 8.50 -21.30
C LYS A 221 8.41 7.53 -22.49
N ALA A 222 9.07 7.91 -23.57
CA ALA A 222 9.23 7.07 -24.76
C ALA A 222 9.99 5.77 -24.41
N ILE A 223 11.10 5.88 -23.68
CA ILE A 223 11.87 4.72 -23.19
C ILE A 223 10.97 3.78 -22.39
N GLY A 224 10.21 4.32 -21.43
CA GLY A 224 9.29 3.53 -20.60
C GLY A 224 8.23 2.79 -21.42
N LEU A 225 7.54 3.49 -22.32
CA LEU A 225 6.47 2.91 -23.13
C LEU A 225 6.98 1.86 -24.13
N ILE A 226 8.12 2.14 -24.79
CA ILE A 226 8.75 1.19 -25.71
C ILE A 226 9.16 -0.07 -24.96
N ARG A 227 9.85 0.09 -23.82
CA ARG A 227 10.33 -1.03 -23.02
C ARG A 227 9.16 -1.85 -22.46
N GLN A 228 8.11 -1.20 -21.96
CA GLN A 228 6.91 -1.88 -21.50
C GLN A 228 6.24 -2.69 -22.62
N TRP A 229 6.05 -2.12 -23.81
CA TRP A 229 5.46 -2.84 -24.93
C TRP A 229 6.29 -4.08 -25.31
N LYS A 230 7.62 -3.96 -25.33
CA LYS A 230 8.53 -5.07 -25.65
C LYS A 230 8.51 -6.16 -24.56
N ILE A 231 8.40 -5.78 -23.28
CA ILE A 231 8.20 -6.72 -22.17
C ILE A 231 6.88 -7.46 -22.36
N ASN A 232 5.78 -6.74 -22.65
CA ASN A 232 4.45 -7.32 -22.85
C ASN A 232 4.46 -8.33 -24.00
N LYS A 233 5.04 -7.94 -25.14
CA LYS A 233 5.23 -8.84 -26.28
C LYS A 233 5.97 -10.12 -25.87
N ALA A 234 7.13 -9.98 -25.21
CA ALA A 234 7.95 -11.11 -24.83
C ALA A 234 7.26 -12.02 -23.80
N LEU A 235 6.52 -11.46 -22.84
CA LEU A 235 5.73 -12.24 -21.88
C LEU A 235 4.58 -12.96 -22.57
N TYR A 236 3.88 -12.30 -23.49
CA TYR A 236 2.79 -12.90 -24.26
C TYR A 236 3.29 -14.06 -25.14
N GLU A 237 4.43 -13.90 -25.81
CA GLU A 237 5.06 -14.98 -26.58
C GLU A 237 5.47 -16.16 -25.71
N GLN A 238 5.87 -15.92 -24.46
CA GLN A 238 6.32 -16.97 -23.54
C GLN A 238 5.16 -17.71 -22.86
N TYR A 239 4.12 -17.01 -22.41
CA TYR A 239 3.08 -17.58 -21.55
C TYR A 239 1.68 -17.60 -22.18
N SER A 240 1.46 -16.80 -23.23
CA SER A 240 0.16 -16.59 -23.88
C SER A 240 -0.95 -16.17 -22.89
N GLY A 241 -2.21 -16.18 -23.34
CA GLY A 241 -3.39 -15.95 -22.49
C GLY A 241 -4.17 -14.70 -22.89
N ARG A 242 -5.12 -14.29 -22.07
CA ARG A 242 -6.00 -13.15 -22.39
C ARG A 242 -5.26 -11.82 -22.26
N ILE A 243 -5.72 -10.85 -23.05
CA ILE A 243 -5.18 -9.49 -23.13
C ILE A 243 -6.26 -8.50 -22.70
N ILE A 244 -5.85 -7.45 -22.00
CA ILE A 244 -6.71 -6.38 -21.50
C ILE A 244 -6.31 -5.02 -22.06
N TYR A 245 -7.25 -4.08 -22.07
CA TYR A 245 -6.98 -2.67 -22.30
C TYR A 245 -6.49 -2.00 -21.02
N GLN A 246 -5.42 -1.22 -21.14
CA GLN A 246 -4.91 -0.34 -20.09
C GLN A 246 -4.63 1.04 -20.65
N GLN A 247 -4.52 2.04 -19.76
CA GLN A 247 -4.27 3.44 -20.18
C GLN A 247 -2.98 3.60 -21.00
N SER A 248 -1.99 2.72 -20.81
CA SER A 248 -0.69 2.76 -21.50
C SER A 248 -0.57 1.76 -22.66
N GLY A 249 -1.66 1.10 -23.04
CA GLY A 249 -1.71 0.12 -24.13
C GLY A 249 -2.22 -1.25 -23.70
N LEU A 250 -2.01 -2.24 -24.56
CA LEU A 250 -2.43 -3.62 -24.30
C LEU A 250 -1.54 -4.30 -23.27
N GLU A 251 -2.14 -5.09 -22.39
CA GLU A 251 -1.47 -5.86 -21.34
C GLU A 251 -1.87 -7.35 -21.38
N PRO A 252 -0.93 -8.30 -21.46
CA PRO A 252 -1.24 -9.73 -21.45
C PRO A 252 -1.38 -10.23 -20.00
N ILE A 253 -2.50 -9.92 -19.36
CA ILE A 253 -2.71 -10.13 -17.91
C ILE A 253 -2.51 -11.59 -17.46
N ASP A 254 -2.92 -12.56 -18.29
CA ASP A 254 -2.72 -13.97 -17.98
C ASP A 254 -1.24 -14.38 -18.08
N ALA A 255 -0.48 -13.74 -18.97
CA ALA A 255 0.98 -13.94 -19.07
C ALA A 255 1.69 -13.35 -17.85
N TYR A 256 1.23 -12.20 -17.35
CA TYR A 256 1.74 -11.62 -16.11
C TYR A 256 1.50 -12.56 -14.92
N LEU A 257 0.28 -13.09 -14.79
CA LEU A 257 -0.05 -14.04 -13.73
C LEU A 257 0.86 -15.27 -13.75
N GLN A 258 1.07 -15.87 -14.93
CA GLN A 258 1.95 -17.04 -15.08
C GLN A 258 3.41 -16.70 -14.77
N PHE A 259 3.90 -15.58 -15.27
CA PHE A 259 5.24 -15.09 -14.97
C PHE A 259 5.47 -14.86 -13.47
N LEU A 260 4.55 -14.19 -12.80
CA LEU A 260 4.63 -13.92 -11.37
C LEU A 260 4.60 -15.22 -10.56
N LYS A 261 3.71 -16.16 -10.90
CA LYS A 261 3.70 -17.49 -10.25
C LYS A 261 5.01 -18.25 -10.44
N GLN A 262 5.59 -18.21 -11.64
CA GLN A 262 6.89 -18.81 -11.88
C GLN A 262 7.96 -18.15 -11.00
N ARG A 263 8.06 -16.82 -11.01
CA ARG A 263 9.05 -16.09 -10.21
C ARG A 263 8.88 -16.32 -8.70
N GLN A 264 7.65 -16.41 -8.21
CA GLN A 264 7.39 -16.76 -6.81
C GLN A 264 7.90 -18.17 -6.49
N SER A 265 7.61 -19.15 -7.36
CA SER A 265 8.07 -20.54 -7.17
C SER A 265 9.59 -20.71 -7.23
N GLU A 266 10.27 -19.83 -7.97
CA GLU A 266 11.73 -19.76 -8.08
C GLU A 266 12.38 -18.98 -6.90
N GLY A 267 11.59 -18.44 -5.98
CA GLY A 267 12.06 -17.62 -4.86
C GLY A 267 12.46 -16.20 -5.26
N GLY A 268 12.05 -15.73 -6.44
CA GLY A 268 12.28 -14.37 -6.92
C GLY A 268 11.56 -13.30 -6.09
N PHE A 269 10.45 -13.68 -5.44
CA PHE A 269 9.82 -12.86 -4.39
C PHE A 269 8.97 -13.72 -3.45
N ALA A 270 8.62 -13.16 -2.28
CA ALA A 270 7.67 -13.71 -1.33
C ALA A 270 6.90 -12.55 -0.68
N ILE A 271 5.59 -12.72 -0.43
CA ILE A 271 4.77 -11.76 0.33
C ILE A 271 4.48 -12.43 1.66
N HIS A 272 4.89 -11.80 2.76
CA HIS A 272 4.87 -12.42 4.10
C HIS A 272 3.59 -12.12 4.87
N ASN A 273 2.86 -11.08 4.45
CA ASN A 273 1.57 -10.72 5.02
C ASN A 273 0.42 -11.29 4.16
N GLN A 274 -0.48 -12.07 4.77
CA GLN A 274 -1.52 -12.80 4.02
C GLN A 274 -2.53 -11.87 3.33
N ALA A 275 -3.00 -10.82 4.01
CA ALA A 275 -3.97 -9.88 3.43
C ALA A 275 -3.38 -9.13 2.23
N MET A 276 -2.10 -8.77 2.33
CA MET A 276 -1.32 -8.19 1.24
C MET A 276 -1.15 -9.15 0.07
N GLU A 277 -0.91 -10.44 0.33
CA GLU A 277 -0.79 -11.44 -0.72
C GLU A 277 -2.12 -11.65 -1.46
N GLU A 278 -3.24 -11.73 -0.73
CA GLU A 278 -4.57 -11.83 -1.33
C GLU A 278 -4.89 -10.61 -2.20
N GLY A 279 -4.61 -9.40 -1.72
CA GLY A 279 -4.76 -8.16 -2.49
C GLY A 279 -3.88 -8.14 -3.74
N PHE A 280 -2.62 -8.54 -3.61
CA PHE A 280 -1.68 -8.62 -4.73
C PHE A 280 -2.19 -9.52 -5.86
N TRP A 281 -2.70 -10.72 -5.53
CA TRP A 281 -3.18 -11.66 -6.55
C TRP A 281 -4.51 -11.25 -7.18
N THR A 282 -5.38 -10.56 -6.44
CA THR A 282 -6.72 -10.15 -6.90
C THR A 282 -6.65 -9.38 -8.21
N SER A 283 -5.70 -8.44 -8.34
CA SER A 283 -5.46 -7.67 -9.57
C SER A 283 -5.19 -8.51 -10.81
N PHE A 284 -4.71 -9.75 -10.66
CA PHE A 284 -4.40 -10.64 -11.78
C PHE A 284 -5.45 -11.74 -11.98
N THR A 285 -6.24 -12.06 -10.96
CA THR A 285 -7.18 -13.19 -11.00
C THR A 285 -8.64 -12.77 -11.14
N ASP A 286 -9.01 -11.57 -10.67
CA ASP A 286 -10.38 -11.08 -10.79
C ASP A 286 -10.61 -10.47 -12.17
N ALA A 287 -11.29 -11.23 -13.02
CA ALA A 287 -11.64 -10.80 -14.37
C ALA A 287 -12.61 -9.60 -14.38
N SER A 288 -13.34 -9.32 -13.30
CA SER A 288 -14.27 -8.19 -13.26
C SER A 288 -13.57 -6.83 -13.19
N LEU A 289 -12.28 -6.82 -12.84
CA LEU A 289 -11.45 -5.61 -12.78
C LEU A 289 -10.95 -5.14 -14.15
N HIS A 290 -11.15 -5.93 -15.20
CA HIS A 290 -10.48 -5.73 -16.48
C HIS A 290 -11.43 -5.68 -17.67
N GLU A 291 -11.08 -4.87 -18.65
CA GLU A 291 -11.69 -4.87 -19.97
C GLU A 291 -10.83 -5.71 -20.93
N PHE A 292 -11.34 -6.88 -21.33
CA PHE A 292 -10.61 -7.83 -22.17
C PHE A 292 -10.81 -7.56 -23.66
N LEU A 293 -9.79 -7.86 -24.47
CA LEU A 293 -9.97 -8.04 -25.91
C LEU A 293 -10.98 -9.15 -26.19
N GLU A 294 -11.78 -8.97 -27.25
CA GLU A 294 -12.73 -10.00 -27.67
C GLU A 294 -11.99 -11.24 -28.19
N PRO A 295 -12.27 -12.45 -27.64
CA PRO A 295 -11.61 -13.67 -28.08
C PRO A 295 -11.86 -13.96 -29.56
N GLY A 296 -10.78 -14.24 -30.30
CA GLY A 296 -10.80 -14.50 -31.74
C GLY A 296 -10.94 -13.25 -32.62
N SER A 297 -10.89 -12.05 -32.04
CA SER A 297 -10.89 -10.80 -32.81
C SER A 297 -9.60 -10.61 -33.59
N SER A 298 -9.65 -9.80 -34.65
CA SER A 298 -8.43 -9.39 -35.37
C SER A 298 -7.47 -8.62 -34.46
N GLU A 299 -8.01 -7.84 -33.52
CA GLU A 299 -7.19 -7.08 -32.57
C GLU A 299 -6.41 -7.99 -31.61
N GLU A 300 -7.02 -9.07 -31.11
CA GLU A 300 -6.30 -10.09 -30.33
C GLU A 300 -5.24 -10.79 -31.18
N ALA A 301 -5.55 -11.10 -32.44
CA ALA A 301 -4.59 -11.74 -33.35
C ALA A 301 -3.39 -10.85 -33.71
N ASP A 302 -3.62 -9.54 -33.84
CA ASP A 302 -2.59 -8.56 -34.17
C ASP A 302 -1.89 -7.99 -32.92
N ALA A 303 -2.37 -8.32 -31.72
CA ALA A 303 -1.79 -7.85 -30.47
C ALA A 303 -0.31 -8.20 -30.38
N PHE A 304 0.50 -7.19 -30.06
CA PHE A 304 1.96 -7.29 -29.96
C PHE A 304 2.69 -7.73 -31.25
N SER A 305 2.02 -7.78 -32.41
CA SER A 305 2.64 -8.15 -33.69
C SER A 305 3.41 -6.99 -34.32
N VAL A 306 2.81 -5.78 -34.31
CA VAL A 306 3.42 -4.55 -34.84
C VAL A 306 3.50 -3.52 -33.73
N PRO A 307 4.69 -2.95 -33.44
CA PRO A 307 4.82 -1.87 -32.47
C PRO A 307 3.95 -0.66 -32.84
N PRO A 308 3.29 0.01 -31.89
CA PRO A 308 2.45 1.19 -32.17
C PRO A 308 3.21 2.31 -32.90
N TRP A 309 4.51 2.45 -32.63
CA TRP A 309 5.36 3.42 -33.32
C TRP A 309 5.76 3.02 -34.74
N ASP A 310 5.47 1.79 -35.18
CA ASP A 310 5.76 1.29 -36.54
C ASP A 310 4.49 1.10 -37.41
N GLN A 311 3.29 1.15 -36.84
CA GLN A 311 2.03 1.04 -37.60
C GLN A 311 1.85 2.19 -38.61
N GLU A 312 1.50 1.90 -39.87
CA GLU A 312 1.09 2.93 -40.83
C GLU A 312 -0.30 3.48 -40.43
N GLN A 313 -0.48 4.81 -40.51
CA GLN A 313 -1.79 5.46 -40.28
C GLN A 313 -2.71 5.32 -41.48
#